data_AF-A0A947XWD2-F1
#
_entry.id   AF-A0A947XWD2-F1
#
_cell.length_a   1.000
_cell.length_b   1.000
_cell.length_c   1.000
_cell.angle_alpha   90.00
_cell.angle_beta   90.00
_cell.angle_gamma   90.00
#
_symmetry.space_group_name_H-M   'P 1'
#
loop_
_entity.id
_entity.type
_entity.pdbx_description
1 polymer ?
#
loop_
_entity_poly.entity_id
_entity_poly.type
_entity_poly.pdbx_seq_one_letter_code
_entity_poly.pdbx_strand_id
1 'polypeptide(L)'
;MSEAHEDSFISHLIELRDRLIRSLIAIAVLLGILCLYPGPGEIYDILAAPLTKALPEGTKMVAIGVITPFMVPLKVTAMVAFVLALPFILYQVWSFVAPGLYAHEKRLGIPLIISSTLLFVSGMAFCYFFVFGQVFSFISSFAPKSITPAPDIEAYLSFVMTMFLAFGIAFEVPVALVMLVKLGVVTVEKLKEWRSYFIVGAFVVAAVVTPPDVVSQLSLAIPMCLLYELGIVASRLVSRPVPAEDSATVNPEN
;
A
#
# COMPACT_ATOMS: atom_id res chain seq x y z
N MET A 1 -21.52 16.33 30.34
CA MET A 1 -20.17 15.98 29.79
C MET A 1 -20.18 14.72 28.89
N SER A 2 -21.26 13.93 28.82
CA SER A 2 -21.38 12.78 27.89
C SER A 2 -21.83 13.20 26.47
N GLU A 3 -22.83 14.09 26.36
CA GLU A 3 -23.44 14.45 25.06
C GLU A 3 -22.48 15.11 24.07
N ALA A 4 -21.62 16.03 24.53
CA ALA A 4 -20.64 16.70 23.65
C ALA A 4 -19.58 15.73 23.07
N HIS A 5 -19.30 14.61 23.77
CA HIS A 5 -18.35 13.61 23.31
C HIS A 5 -19.01 12.63 22.33
N GLU A 6 -20.29 12.30 22.54
CA GLU A 6 -21.11 11.51 21.58
C GLU A 6 -21.27 12.24 20.25
N ASP A 7 -21.58 13.54 20.26
CA ASP A 7 -21.69 14.35 19.04
C ASP A 7 -20.36 14.41 18.26
N SER A 8 -19.22 14.40 18.96
CA SER A 8 -17.88 14.37 18.34
C SER A 8 -17.53 13.00 17.74
N PHE A 9 -17.90 11.88 18.38
CA PHE A 9 -17.64 10.55 17.83
C PHE A 9 -18.54 10.24 16.64
N ILE A 10 -19.83 10.58 16.74
CA ILE A 10 -20.80 10.38 15.66
C ILE A 10 -20.43 11.22 14.44
N SER A 11 -20.02 12.48 14.63
CA SER A 11 -19.55 13.32 13.53
C SER A 11 -18.29 12.75 12.87
N HIS A 12 -17.33 12.23 13.64
CA HIS A 12 -16.12 11.62 13.07
C HIS A 12 -16.41 10.30 12.32
N LEU A 13 -17.38 9.50 12.78
CA LEU A 13 -17.83 8.30 12.06
C LEU A 13 -18.56 8.65 10.76
N ILE A 14 -19.40 9.70 10.76
CA ILE A 14 -20.07 10.20 9.56
C ILE A 14 -19.02 10.70 8.55
N GLU A 15 -18.00 11.41 9.04
CA GLU A 15 -16.91 11.89 8.22
C GLU A 15 -16.11 10.73 7.59
N LEU A 16 -15.77 9.69 8.37
CA LEU A 16 -15.12 8.48 7.84
C LEU A 16 -15.96 7.83 6.73
N ARG A 17 -17.27 7.65 6.97
CA ARG A 17 -18.21 7.06 6.01
C ARG A 17 -18.25 7.86 4.72
N ASP A 18 -18.42 9.17 4.80
CA ASP A 18 -18.56 10.01 3.62
C ASP A 18 -17.27 10.03 2.79
N ARG A 19 -16.11 9.99 3.44
CA ARG A 19 -14.80 9.88 2.76
C ARG A 19 -14.59 8.53 2.11
N LEU A 20 -14.97 7.44 2.80
CA LEU A 20 -14.94 6.09 2.24
C LEU A 20 -15.83 6.00 1.00
N ILE A 21 -17.04 6.54 1.06
CA ILE A 21 -17.98 6.58 -0.08
C ILE A 21 -17.38 7.39 -1.24
N ARG A 22 -16.78 8.56 -0.98
CA ARG A 22 -16.12 9.35 -2.03
C ARG A 22 -14.96 8.60 -2.69
N SER A 23 -14.13 7.89 -1.91
CA SER A 23 -13.06 7.04 -2.43
C SER A 23 -13.61 5.89 -3.29
N LEU A 24 -14.67 5.22 -2.84
CA LEU A 24 -15.33 4.16 -3.61
C LEU A 24 -15.96 4.68 -4.91
N ILE A 25 -16.60 5.86 -4.87
CA ILE A 25 -17.15 6.51 -6.06
C ILE A 25 -16.02 6.86 -7.03
N ALA A 26 -14.89 7.39 -6.56
CA ALA A 26 -13.75 7.72 -7.43
C ALA A 26 -13.23 6.47 -8.15
N ILE A 27 -13.07 5.34 -7.43
CA ILE A 27 -12.70 4.06 -8.02
C ILE A 27 -13.76 3.59 -9.02
N ALA A 28 -15.05 3.65 -8.67
CA ALA A 28 -16.13 3.19 -9.52
C ALA A 28 -16.28 4.03 -10.81
N VAL A 29 -16.10 5.34 -10.73
CA VAL A 29 -16.10 6.25 -11.87
C VAL A 29 -14.93 5.92 -12.79
N LEU A 30 -13.71 5.78 -12.25
CA LEU A 30 -12.54 5.42 -13.05
C LEU A 30 -12.68 4.03 -13.67
N LEU A 31 -13.22 3.07 -12.93
CA LEU A 31 -13.52 1.73 -13.44
C LEU A 31 -14.55 1.79 -14.58
N GLY A 32 -15.63 2.56 -14.43
CA GLY A 32 -16.62 2.76 -15.48
C GLY A 32 -16.03 3.38 -16.74
N ILE A 33 -15.18 4.41 -16.59
CA ILE A 33 -14.47 5.05 -17.70
C ILE A 33 -13.57 4.03 -18.41
N LEU A 34 -12.73 3.31 -17.66
CA LEU A 34 -11.79 2.32 -18.22
C LEU A 34 -12.51 1.14 -18.88
N CYS A 35 -13.67 0.74 -18.36
CA CYS A 35 -14.51 -0.29 -18.96
C CYS A 35 -15.15 0.16 -20.28
N LEU A 36 -15.45 1.46 -20.44
CA LEU A 36 -16.01 2.02 -21.67
C LEU A 36 -14.92 2.27 -22.72
N TYR A 37 -13.77 2.78 -22.30
CA TYR A 37 -12.60 3.02 -23.17
C TYR A 37 -11.32 3.06 -22.31
N PRO A 38 -10.27 2.28 -22.61
CA PRO A 38 -10.07 1.38 -23.76
C PRO A 38 -10.79 0.02 -23.68
N GLY A 39 -11.33 -0.35 -22.51
CA GLY A 39 -12.05 -1.60 -22.29
C GLY A 39 -11.19 -2.67 -21.61
N PRO A 40 -11.79 -3.63 -20.88
CA PRO A 40 -11.04 -4.55 -20.03
C PRO A 40 -10.07 -5.46 -20.79
N GLY A 41 -10.45 -5.90 -22.00
CA GLY A 41 -9.60 -6.77 -22.84
C GLY A 41 -8.32 -6.08 -23.27
N GLU A 42 -8.39 -4.83 -23.72
CA GLU A 42 -7.21 -4.07 -24.13
C GLU A 42 -6.27 -3.78 -22.95
N ILE A 43 -6.83 -3.43 -21.79
CA ILE A 43 -6.04 -3.22 -20.56
C ILE A 43 -5.34 -4.50 -20.15
N TYR A 44 -6.04 -5.63 -20.22
CA TYR A 44 -5.46 -6.94 -19.98
C TYR A 44 -4.32 -7.25 -20.96
N ASP A 45 -4.52 -7.05 -22.26
CA ASP A 45 -3.49 -7.35 -23.27
C ASP A 45 -2.24 -6.48 -23.09
N ILE A 46 -2.41 -5.19 -22.74
CA ILE A 46 -1.30 -4.29 -22.41
C ILE A 46 -0.53 -4.78 -21.17
N LEU A 47 -1.25 -5.20 -20.12
CA LEU A 47 -0.63 -5.67 -18.88
C LEU A 47 -0.03 -7.08 -19.02
N ALA A 48 -0.59 -7.91 -19.90
CA ALA A 48 -0.15 -9.27 -20.16
C ALA A 48 1.03 -9.34 -21.14
N ALA A 49 1.23 -8.32 -21.99
CA ALA A 49 2.32 -8.29 -22.98
C ALA A 49 3.72 -8.59 -22.40
N PRO A 50 4.14 -8.04 -21.24
CA PRO A 50 5.41 -8.37 -20.62
C PRO A 50 5.48 -9.82 -20.12
N LEU A 51 4.36 -10.34 -19.61
CA LEU A 51 4.24 -11.69 -19.08
C LEU A 51 4.29 -12.74 -20.18
N THR A 52 3.63 -12.48 -21.30
CA THR A 52 3.69 -13.35 -22.49
C THR A 52 5.08 -13.42 -23.11
N LYS A 53 5.89 -12.35 -22.97
CA LYS A 53 7.29 -12.34 -23.41
C LYS A 53 8.24 -13.09 -22.47
N ALA A 54 7.88 -13.21 -21.19
CA ALA A 54 8.66 -13.93 -20.19
C ALA A 54 8.35 -15.44 -20.16
N LEU A 55 7.28 -15.88 -20.81
CA LEU A 55 6.94 -17.29 -20.95
C LEU A 55 7.83 -17.96 -22.01
N PRO A 56 8.24 -19.23 -21.80
CA PRO A 56 8.94 -20.01 -22.82
C PRO A 56 8.14 -20.08 -24.13
N GLU A 57 8.80 -19.92 -25.27
CA GLU A 57 8.16 -19.97 -26.59
C GLU A 57 7.26 -21.21 -26.73
N GLY A 58 5.98 -20.99 -27.01
CA GLY A 58 4.98 -22.06 -27.16
C GLY A 58 4.09 -22.32 -25.94
N THR A 59 4.35 -21.71 -24.79
CA THR A 59 3.48 -21.84 -23.60
C THR A 59 2.36 -20.81 -23.66
N LYS A 60 1.11 -21.27 -23.74
CA LYS A 60 -0.08 -20.40 -23.63
C LYS A 60 -0.65 -20.51 -22.22
N MET A 61 -0.98 -19.38 -21.61
CA MET A 61 -1.72 -19.37 -20.35
C MET A 61 -3.10 -20.02 -20.58
N VAL A 62 -3.49 -20.92 -19.69
CA VAL A 62 -4.75 -21.65 -19.80
C VAL A 62 -5.77 -20.99 -18.87
N ALA A 63 -6.97 -20.76 -19.39
CA ALA A 63 -8.12 -20.38 -18.59
C ALA A 63 -8.91 -21.65 -18.24
N ILE A 64 -8.88 -22.06 -16.97
CA ILE A 64 -9.55 -23.28 -16.52
C ILE A 64 -11.05 -23.03 -16.27
N GLY A 65 -11.39 -21.91 -15.63
CA GLY A 65 -12.78 -21.58 -15.30
C GLY A 65 -13.55 -20.98 -16.49
N VAL A 66 -14.84 -21.29 -16.60
CA VAL A 66 -15.74 -20.81 -17.66
C VAL A 66 -15.87 -19.28 -17.66
N ILE A 67 -15.89 -18.67 -16.47
CA ILE A 67 -16.03 -17.21 -16.30
C ILE A 67 -14.70 -16.46 -16.36
N THR A 68 -13.57 -17.17 -16.38
CA THR A 68 -12.22 -16.60 -16.31
C THR A 68 -11.96 -15.54 -17.38
N PRO A 69 -12.31 -15.75 -18.66
CA PRO A 69 -12.06 -14.75 -19.71
C PRO A 69 -12.82 -13.44 -19.51
N PHE A 70 -13.88 -13.44 -18.70
CA PHE A 70 -14.63 -12.23 -18.33
C PHE A 70 -14.12 -11.62 -17.03
N MET A 71 -13.93 -12.43 -15.98
CA MET A 71 -13.57 -11.95 -14.65
C MET A 71 -12.14 -11.43 -14.58
N VAL A 72 -11.20 -12.04 -15.29
CA VAL A 72 -9.79 -11.67 -15.21
C VAL A 72 -9.53 -10.27 -15.75
N PRO A 73 -9.95 -9.92 -16.99
CA PRO A 73 -9.80 -8.54 -17.48
C PRO A 73 -10.49 -7.50 -16.59
N LEU A 74 -11.65 -7.84 -16.03
CA LEU A 74 -12.38 -6.96 -15.11
C LEU A 74 -11.62 -6.71 -13.81
N LYS A 75 -11.06 -7.75 -13.18
CA LYS A 75 -10.22 -7.62 -11.97
C LYS A 75 -8.98 -6.76 -12.23
N VAL A 76 -8.33 -6.96 -13.37
CA VAL A 76 -7.17 -6.16 -13.79
C VAL A 76 -7.56 -4.68 -13.98
N THR A 77 -8.68 -4.43 -14.66
CA THR A 77 -9.19 -3.08 -14.87
C THR A 77 -9.53 -2.39 -13.54
N ALA A 78 -10.11 -3.13 -12.59
CA ALA A 78 -10.39 -2.62 -11.24
C ALA A 78 -9.11 -2.26 -10.48
N MET A 79 -8.04 -3.05 -10.62
CA MET A 79 -6.73 -2.72 -10.05
C MET A 79 -6.15 -1.44 -10.67
N VAL A 80 -6.20 -1.29 -11.99
CA VAL A 80 -5.73 -0.07 -12.67
C VAL A 80 -6.55 1.15 -12.24
N ALA A 81 -7.88 1.01 -12.16
CA ALA A 81 -8.76 2.07 -11.66
C ALA A 81 -8.39 2.48 -10.23
N PHE A 82 -8.11 1.51 -9.35
CA PHE A 82 -7.67 1.77 -7.99
C PHE A 82 -6.34 2.53 -7.94
N VAL A 83 -5.34 2.13 -8.73
CA VAL A 83 -4.03 2.80 -8.77
C VAL A 83 -4.14 4.23 -9.30
N LEU A 84 -4.99 4.46 -10.31
CA LEU A 84 -5.26 5.82 -10.80
C LEU A 84 -6.04 6.67 -9.78
N ALA A 85 -6.93 6.05 -9.00
CA ALA A 85 -7.67 6.70 -7.93
C ALA A 85 -6.80 7.00 -6.69
N LEU A 86 -5.64 6.37 -6.57
CA LEU A 86 -4.81 6.37 -5.38
C LEU A 86 -4.46 7.76 -4.83
N PRO A 87 -4.07 8.77 -5.63
CA PRO A 87 -3.81 10.11 -5.11
C PRO A 87 -5.04 10.73 -4.43
N PHE A 88 -6.23 10.48 -4.99
CA PHE A 88 -7.49 10.96 -4.42
C PHE A 88 -7.86 10.19 -3.15
N ILE A 89 -7.67 8.86 -3.13
CA ILE A 89 -7.90 8.03 -1.94
C ILE A 89 -7.02 8.51 -0.78
N LEU A 90 -5.72 8.69 -1.04
CA LEU A 90 -4.76 9.17 -0.05
C LEU A 90 -5.10 10.59 0.41
N TYR A 91 -5.60 11.45 -0.48
CA TYR A 91 -6.13 12.76 -0.08
C TYR A 91 -7.33 12.65 0.87
N GLN A 92 -8.26 11.72 0.64
CA GLN A 92 -9.41 11.51 1.53
C GLN A 92 -8.98 10.97 2.90
N VAL A 93 -8.03 10.03 2.92
CA VAL A 93 -7.43 9.49 4.14
C VAL A 93 -6.70 10.58 4.90
N TRP A 94 -5.82 11.35 4.24
CA TRP A 94 -5.11 12.44 4.89
C TRP A 94 -6.07 13.49 5.44
N SER A 95 -7.07 13.87 4.65
CA SER A 95 -8.02 14.90 5.06
C SER A 95 -8.85 14.44 6.27
N PHE A 96 -8.99 13.14 6.54
CA PHE A 96 -9.67 12.57 7.73
C PHE A 96 -8.82 12.72 8.98
N VAL A 97 -7.51 12.62 8.79
CA VAL A 97 -6.50 12.72 9.84
C VAL A 97 -6.15 14.18 10.14
N ALA A 98 -6.18 15.05 9.14
CA ALA A 98 -5.86 16.48 9.21
C ALA A 98 -6.63 17.32 10.26
N PRO A 99 -7.88 17.02 10.67
CA PRO A 99 -8.58 17.77 11.72
C PRO A 99 -7.87 17.70 13.07
N GLY A 100 -7.09 16.64 13.33
CA GLY A 100 -6.27 16.50 14.54
C GLY A 100 -4.95 17.29 14.52
N LEU A 101 -4.59 17.93 13.40
CA LEU A 101 -3.33 18.67 13.25
C LEU A 101 -3.52 20.19 13.40
N TYR A 102 -2.56 20.85 14.04
CA TYR A 102 -2.47 22.32 14.10
C TYR A 102 -2.47 22.93 12.69
N ALA A 103 -3.09 24.11 12.52
CA ALA A 103 -3.27 24.77 11.22
C ALA A 103 -1.96 24.96 10.42
N HIS A 104 -0.82 25.15 11.10
CA HIS A 104 0.51 25.27 10.49
C HIS A 104 1.02 23.96 9.87
N GLU A 105 0.53 22.82 10.34
CA GLU A 105 1.00 21.51 9.90
C GLU A 105 0.27 20.97 8.67
N LYS A 106 -0.86 21.60 8.29
CA LYS A 106 -1.64 21.23 7.10
C LYS A 106 -0.84 21.35 5.79
N ARG A 107 0.22 22.18 5.77
CA ARG A 107 1.13 22.34 4.62
C ARG A 107 1.93 21.07 4.30
N LEU A 108 2.12 20.17 5.27
CA LEU A 108 2.79 18.88 5.05
C LEU A 108 1.87 17.82 4.42
N GLY A 109 0.57 18.10 4.24
CA GLY A 109 -0.35 17.16 3.62
C GLY A 109 -0.04 16.85 2.15
N ILE A 110 0.16 17.90 1.35
CA ILE A 110 0.45 17.75 -0.08
C ILE A 110 1.73 16.95 -0.35
N PRO A 111 2.91 17.29 0.24
CA PRO A 111 4.12 16.50 -0.01
C PRO A 111 3.99 15.07 0.51
N LEU A 112 3.21 14.83 1.57
CA LEU A 112 2.95 13.49 2.09
C LEU A 112 2.09 12.67 1.13
N ILE A 113 1.00 13.23 0.58
CA ILE A 113 0.15 12.54 -0.40
C ILE A 113 0.93 12.20 -1.68
N ILE A 114 1.75 13.14 -2.17
CA ILE A 114 2.61 12.88 -3.36
C ILE A 114 3.64 11.80 -3.04
N SER A 115 4.32 11.90 -1.90
CA SER A 115 5.34 10.91 -1.50
C SER A 115 4.71 9.54 -1.33
N SER A 116 3.56 9.45 -0.65
CA SER A 116 2.77 8.24 -0.45
C SER A 116 2.38 7.61 -1.79
N THR A 117 1.78 8.39 -2.70
CA THR A 117 1.47 7.92 -4.06
C THR A 117 2.69 7.34 -4.78
N LEU A 118 3.83 8.05 -4.73
CA LEU A 118 5.08 7.57 -5.34
C LEU A 118 5.60 6.31 -4.66
N LEU A 119 5.49 6.21 -3.33
CA LEU A 119 5.92 5.07 -2.54
C LEU A 119 5.08 3.83 -2.86
N PHE A 120 3.76 3.98 -2.97
CA PHE A 120 2.85 2.92 -3.38
C PHE A 120 3.22 2.36 -4.76
N VAL A 121 3.37 3.25 -5.75
CA VAL A 121 3.75 2.87 -7.12
C VAL A 121 5.15 2.25 -7.14
N SER A 122 6.08 2.77 -6.33
CA SER A 122 7.42 2.19 -6.18
C SER A 122 7.37 0.80 -5.54
N GLY A 123 6.44 0.55 -4.60
CA GLY A 123 6.20 -0.75 -4.00
C GLY A 123 5.69 -1.76 -5.02
N MET A 124 4.73 -1.36 -5.85
CA MET A 124 4.26 -2.17 -6.99
C MET A 124 5.39 -2.47 -7.98
N ALA A 125 6.19 -1.45 -8.32
CA ALA A 125 7.34 -1.60 -9.21
C ALA A 125 8.39 -2.55 -8.63
N PHE A 126 8.72 -2.41 -7.34
CA PHE A 126 9.63 -3.31 -6.63
C PHE A 126 9.13 -4.76 -6.66
N CYS A 127 7.83 -4.97 -6.42
CA CYS A 127 7.20 -6.28 -6.51
C CYS A 127 7.36 -6.88 -7.93
N TYR A 128 7.07 -6.09 -8.96
CA TYR A 128 7.13 -6.53 -10.35
C TYR A 128 8.55 -6.85 -10.83
N PHE A 129 9.50 -5.94 -10.61
CA PHE A 129 10.85 -6.06 -11.16
C PHE A 129 11.77 -6.98 -10.34
N PHE A 130 11.60 -7.05 -9.01
CA PHE A 130 12.49 -7.80 -8.14
C PHE A 130 11.85 -9.09 -7.62
N VAL A 131 10.66 -8.98 -7.03
CA VAL A 131 10.06 -10.09 -6.27
C VAL A 131 9.58 -11.20 -7.19
N PHE A 132 8.87 -10.89 -8.27
CA PHE A 132 8.37 -11.90 -9.20
C PHE A 132 9.47 -12.75 -9.84
N GLY A 133 10.63 -12.16 -10.16
CA GLY A 133 11.78 -12.91 -10.67
C GLY A 133 12.26 -13.97 -9.66
N GLN A 134 12.34 -13.60 -8.38
CA GLN A 134 12.75 -14.54 -7.31
C GLN A 134 11.71 -15.64 -7.10
N VAL A 135 10.43 -15.28 -7.03
CA VAL A 135 9.33 -16.24 -6.81
C VAL A 135 9.22 -17.25 -7.96
N PHE A 136 9.21 -16.80 -9.22
CA PHE A 136 9.08 -17.73 -10.35
C PHE A 136 10.33 -18.59 -10.56
N SER A 137 11.54 -18.05 -10.30
CA SER A 137 12.76 -18.86 -10.30
C SER A 137 12.73 -19.93 -9.20
N PHE A 138 12.24 -19.57 -8.02
CA PHE A 138 12.07 -20.50 -6.91
C PHE A 138 11.08 -21.61 -7.28
N ILE A 139 9.86 -21.27 -7.71
CA ILE A 139 8.84 -22.26 -8.11
C ILE A 139 9.37 -23.19 -9.21
N SER A 140 10.05 -22.64 -10.22
CA SER A 140 10.62 -23.42 -11.33
C SER A 140 11.74 -24.38 -10.86
N SER A 141 12.47 -24.03 -9.80
CA SER A 141 13.51 -24.91 -9.24
C SER A 141 12.96 -26.15 -8.53
N PHE A 142 11.71 -26.11 -8.06
CA PHE A 142 11.02 -27.25 -7.45
C PHE A 142 10.27 -28.11 -8.46
N ALA A 143 10.04 -27.62 -9.69
CA ALA A 143 9.36 -28.38 -10.71
C ALA A 143 10.22 -29.58 -11.17
N PRO A 144 9.73 -30.82 -11.07
CA PRO A 144 10.41 -31.98 -11.64
C PRO A 144 10.55 -31.81 -13.15
N LYS A 145 11.69 -32.21 -13.73
CA LYS A 145 11.97 -32.12 -15.19
C LYS A 145 10.91 -32.82 -16.06
N SER A 146 10.09 -33.68 -15.47
CA SER A 146 9.04 -34.47 -16.11
C SER A 146 7.69 -33.75 -16.24
N ILE A 147 7.53 -32.56 -15.63
CA ILE A 147 6.26 -31.81 -15.63
C ILE A 147 6.52 -30.46 -16.29
N THR A 148 5.75 -30.14 -17.34
CA THR A 148 5.68 -28.79 -17.90
C THR A 148 4.53 -28.07 -17.20
N PRO A 149 4.79 -27.18 -16.21
CA PRO A 149 3.71 -26.53 -15.49
C PRO A 149 2.97 -25.58 -16.46
N ALA A 150 1.67 -25.81 -16.66
CA ALA A 150 0.81 -24.86 -17.35
C ALA A 150 0.12 -23.98 -16.30
N PRO A 151 0.58 -22.73 -16.10
CA PRO A 151 -0.02 -21.87 -15.08
C PRO A 151 -1.44 -21.46 -15.50
N ASP A 152 -2.37 -21.57 -14.54
CA ASP A 152 -3.72 -21.01 -14.65
C ASP A 152 -3.66 -19.49 -14.56
N ILE A 153 -4.30 -18.81 -15.52
CA ILE A 153 -4.29 -17.35 -15.60
C ILE A 153 -4.99 -16.69 -14.40
N GLU A 154 -6.07 -17.29 -13.89
CA GLU A 154 -6.80 -16.71 -12.77
C GLU A 154 -5.97 -16.77 -11.49
N ALA A 155 -5.39 -17.92 -11.18
CA ALA A 155 -4.50 -18.08 -10.04
C ALA A 155 -3.27 -17.15 -10.15
N TYR A 156 -2.66 -17.10 -11.33
CA TYR A 156 -1.51 -16.24 -11.60
C TYR A 156 -1.82 -14.75 -11.34
N LEU A 157 -2.89 -14.23 -11.95
CA LEU A 157 -3.22 -12.81 -11.80
C LEU A 157 -3.75 -12.48 -10.42
N SER A 158 -4.49 -13.39 -9.79
CA SER A 158 -4.94 -13.19 -8.40
C SER A 158 -3.75 -13.10 -7.45
N PHE A 159 -2.71 -13.93 -7.65
CA PHE A 159 -1.46 -13.83 -6.92
C PHE A 159 -0.75 -12.49 -7.17
N VAL A 160 -0.59 -12.09 -8.44
CA VAL A 160 0.06 -10.81 -8.81
C VAL A 160 -0.67 -9.62 -8.22
N MET A 161 -2.00 -9.56 -8.34
CA MET A 161 -2.81 -8.46 -7.81
C MET A 161 -2.75 -8.36 -6.29
N THR A 162 -2.81 -9.51 -5.60
CA THR A 162 -2.69 -9.57 -4.13
C THR A 162 -1.32 -9.07 -3.69
N MET A 163 -0.26 -9.50 -4.37
CA MET A 163 1.11 -9.07 -4.09
C MET A 163 1.30 -7.58 -4.36
N PHE A 164 0.78 -7.03 -5.47
CA PHE A 164 0.83 -5.60 -5.74
C PHE A 164 0.14 -4.78 -4.65
N LEU A 165 -1.04 -5.21 -4.20
CA LEU A 165 -1.73 -4.52 -3.13
C LEU A 165 -0.95 -4.61 -1.80
N ALA A 166 -0.41 -5.78 -1.47
CA ALA A 166 0.35 -5.98 -0.25
C ALA A 166 1.65 -5.18 -0.22
N PHE A 167 2.43 -5.19 -1.32
CA PHE A 167 3.65 -4.39 -1.44
C PHE A 167 3.34 -2.89 -1.49
N GLY A 168 2.31 -2.47 -2.22
CA GLY A 168 1.87 -1.08 -2.24
C GLY A 168 1.53 -0.57 -0.83
N ILE A 169 0.70 -1.30 -0.10
CA ILE A 169 0.34 -0.97 1.29
C ILE A 169 1.56 -1.05 2.23
N ALA A 170 2.42 -2.05 2.07
CA ALA A 170 3.65 -2.17 2.86
C ALA A 170 4.57 -0.96 2.67
N PHE A 171 4.64 -0.43 1.46
CA PHE A 171 5.41 0.77 1.16
C PHE A 171 4.81 2.04 1.78
N GLU A 172 3.56 2.01 2.26
CA GLU A 172 2.98 3.12 3.03
C GLU A 172 3.36 3.12 4.51
N VAL A 173 4.03 2.08 5.02
CA VAL A 173 4.48 2.01 6.41
C VAL A 173 5.30 3.24 6.83
N PRO A 174 6.30 3.73 6.07
CA PRO A 174 7.06 4.92 6.45
C PRO A 174 6.17 6.15 6.62
N VAL A 175 5.21 6.35 5.70
CA VAL A 175 4.27 7.46 5.72
C VAL A 175 3.36 7.36 6.95
N ALA A 176 2.84 6.17 7.23
CA ALA A 176 2.02 5.91 8.42
C ALA A 176 2.78 6.23 9.71
N LEU A 177 4.05 5.83 9.83
CA LEU A 177 4.88 6.13 11.00
C LEU A 177 5.15 7.63 11.16
N VAL A 178 5.43 8.34 10.07
CA VAL A 178 5.58 9.80 10.10
C VAL A 178 4.30 10.46 10.60
N MET A 179 3.14 10.02 10.10
CA MET A 179 1.84 10.54 10.55
C MET A 179 1.60 10.26 12.03
N LEU A 180 1.84 9.04 12.51
CA LEU A 180 1.63 8.68 13.92
C LEU A 180 2.49 9.50 14.87
N VAL A 181 3.76 9.74 14.53
CA VAL A 181 4.65 10.57 15.35
C VAL A 181 4.22 12.03 15.33
N LYS A 182 3.80 12.52 14.17
CA LYS A 182 3.40 13.91 13.98
C LYS A 182 2.08 14.26 14.67
N LEU A 183 1.15 13.31 14.73
CA LEU A 183 -0.07 13.40 15.52
C LEU A 183 0.19 13.33 17.04
N GLY A 184 1.42 13.02 17.47
CA GLY A 184 1.75 12.80 18.88
C GLY A 184 1.18 11.50 19.46
N VAL A 185 0.67 10.58 18.63
CA VAL A 185 0.10 9.30 19.07
C VAL A 185 1.20 8.38 19.60
N VAL A 186 2.38 8.41 18.97
CA VAL A 186 3.52 7.56 19.32
C VAL A 186 4.81 8.37 19.25
N THR A 187 5.75 8.16 20.16
CA THR A 187 7.09 8.79 20.08
C THR A 187 8.06 7.94 19.25
N VAL A 188 9.10 8.58 18.71
CA VAL A 188 10.17 7.86 18.00
C VAL A 188 10.82 6.80 18.89
N GLU A 189 10.94 7.07 20.19
CA GLU A 189 11.49 6.17 21.20
C GLU A 189 10.64 4.91 21.31
N LYS A 190 9.32 5.06 21.36
CA LYS A 190 8.38 3.94 21.38
C LYS A 190 8.45 3.10 20.11
N LEU A 191 8.60 3.72 18.94
CA LEU A 191 8.79 2.98 17.69
C LEU A 191 10.09 2.15 17.67
N LYS A 192 11.17 2.63 18.31
CA LYS A 192 12.42 1.87 18.45
C LYS A 192 12.26 0.68 19.41
N GLU A 193 11.53 0.86 20.51
CA GLU A 193 11.24 -0.23 21.45
C GLU A 193 10.39 -1.32 20.77
N TRP A 194 9.50 -0.93 19.86
CA TRP A 194 8.56 -1.83 19.19
C TRP A 194 9.12 -2.58 17.97
N ARG A 195 10.42 -2.45 17.68
CA ARG A 195 11.07 -3.11 16.53
C ARG A 195 10.84 -4.60 16.47
N SER A 196 11.02 -5.31 17.58
CA SER A 196 10.85 -6.76 17.65
C SER A 196 9.40 -7.18 17.35
N TYR A 197 8.43 -6.44 17.88
CA TYR A 197 7.01 -6.68 17.60
C TYR A 197 6.65 -6.42 16.14
N PHE A 198 7.20 -5.35 15.55
CA PHE A 198 6.97 -5.06 14.13
C PHE A 198 7.56 -6.13 13.23
N ILE A 199 8.76 -6.63 13.51
CA ILE A 199 9.38 -7.73 12.75
C ILE A 199 8.46 -8.95 12.75
N VAL A 200 7.97 -9.37 13.93
CA VAL A 200 7.03 -10.50 14.03
C VAL A 200 5.76 -10.22 13.22
N GLY A 201 5.19 -9.02 13.35
CA GLY A 201 4.02 -8.61 12.57
C GLY A 201 4.24 -8.64 11.06
N ALA A 202 5.40 -8.19 10.58
CA ALA A 202 5.76 -8.21 9.17
C ALA A 202 5.87 -9.64 8.63
N PHE A 203 6.44 -10.57 9.41
CA PHE A 203 6.51 -11.98 9.04
C PHE A 203 5.14 -12.67 9.02
N VAL A 204 4.23 -12.28 9.93
CA VAL A 204 2.85 -12.77 9.95
C VAL A 204 2.08 -12.27 8.73
N VAL A 205 2.16 -10.97 8.43
CA VAL A 205 1.54 -10.40 7.22
C VAL A 205 2.08 -11.07 5.97
N ALA A 206 3.40 -11.25 5.88
CA ALA A 206 4.02 -11.94 4.76
C ALA A 206 3.51 -13.38 4.63
N ALA A 207 3.38 -14.13 5.73
CA ALA A 207 2.87 -15.50 5.70
C ALA A 207 1.40 -15.61 5.27
N VAL A 208 0.58 -14.59 5.53
CA VAL A 208 -0.83 -14.56 5.13
C VAL A 208 -0.99 -14.16 3.66
N VAL A 209 -0.20 -13.19 3.21
CA VAL A 209 -0.27 -12.65 1.85
C VAL A 209 0.39 -13.58 0.86
N THR A 210 1.57 -14.10 1.19
CA THR A 210 2.31 -14.95 0.28
C THR A 210 1.88 -16.40 0.45
N PRO A 211 2.01 -17.23 -0.60
CA PRO A 211 1.90 -18.68 -0.47
C PRO A 211 2.84 -19.22 0.63
N PRO A 212 2.69 -20.48 1.06
CA PRO A 212 3.55 -21.11 2.05
C PRO A 212 4.94 -21.43 1.48
N ASP A 213 5.61 -20.44 0.89
CA ASP A 213 6.98 -20.51 0.43
C ASP A 213 7.86 -19.45 1.11
N VAL A 214 9.03 -19.91 1.57
CA VAL A 214 9.92 -19.09 2.41
C VAL A 214 10.54 -17.94 1.62
N VAL A 215 10.75 -18.12 0.30
CA VAL A 215 11.38 -17.10 -0.55
C VAL A 215 10.44 -15.91 -0.75
N SER A 216 9.18 -16.14 -1.11
CA SER A 216 8.18 -15.08 -1.21
C SER A 216 7.99 -14.39 0.14
N GLN A 217 7.91 -15.17 1.22
CA GLN A 217 7.68 -14.63 2.56
C GLN A 217 8.82 -13.69 2.98
N LEU A 218 10.08 -14.11 2.81
CA LEU A 218 11.25 -13.29 3.11
C LEU A 218 11.35 -12.08 2.17
N SER A 219 11.02 -12.25 0.89
CA SER A 219 11.05 -11.16 -0.09
C SER A 219 10.07 -10.03 0.20
N LEU A 220 9.01 -10.28 0.99
CA LEU A 220 8.08 -9.25 1.48
C LEU A 220 8.45 -8.77 2.89
N ALA A 221 8.76 -9.68 3.81
CA ALA A 221 9.04 -9.34 5.20
C ALA A 221 10.32 -8.47 5.36
N ILE A 222 11.37 -8.75 4.59
CA ILE A 222 12.64 -8.01 4.68
C ILE A 222 12.45 -6.55 4.24
N PRO A 223 11.88 -6.25 3.05
CA PRO A 223 11.57 -4.88 2.67
C PRO A 223 10.66 -4.16 3.66
N MET A 224 9.64 -4.83 4.21
CA MET A 224 8.78 -4.23 5.25
C MET A 224 9.58 -3.78 6.47
N CYS A 225 10.52 -4.60 6.94
CA CYS A 225 11.39 -4.24 8.07
C CYS A 225 12.31 -3.06 7.72
N LEU A 226 12.87 -3.03 6.51
CA LEU A 226 13.70 -1.91 6.05
C LEU A 226 12.89 -0.61 5.92
N LEU A 227 11.66 -0.69 5.42
CA LEU A 227 10.74 0.44 5.34
C LEU A 227 10.36 0.96 6.72
N TYR A 228 10.17 0.08 7.70
CA TYR A 228 9.94 0.48 9.09
C TYR A 228 11.12 1.28 9.66
N GLU A 229 12.35 0.85 9.42
CA GLU A 229 13.55 1.62 9.78
C GLU A 229 13.60 2.98 9.08
N LEU A 230 13.34 3.01 7.77
CA LEU A 230 13.29 4.23 6.98
C LEU A 230 12.22 5.19 7.51
N GLY A 231 11.05 4.67 7.89
CA GLY A 231 9.97 5.42 8.52
C GLY A 231 10.39 6.04 9.85
N ILE A 232 11.08 5.29 10.71
CA ILE A 232 11.61 5.83 11.98
C ILE A 232 12.61 6.96 11.74
N VAL A 233 13.48 6.82 10.73
CA VAL A 233 14.43 7.88 10.35
C VAL A 233 13.69 9.10 9.82
N ALA A 234 12.73 8.91 8.91
CA ALA A 234 11.90 9.98 8.37
C ALA A 234 11.12 10.72 9.47
N SER A 235 10.52 9.99 10.43
CA SER A 235 9.80 10.58 11.56
C SER A 235 10.71 11.45 12.43
N ARG A 236 11.98 11.08 12.62
CA ARG A 236 12.95 11.93 13.35
C ARG A 236 13.27 13.24 12.63
N LEU A 237 13.42 13.18 11.31
CA LEU A 237 13.74 14.35 10.50
C LEU A 237 12.57 15.35 10.49
N VAL A 238 11.35 14.84 10.43
CA VAL A 238 10.12 15.66 10.44
C VAL A 238 9.80 16.20 11.84
N SER A 239 10.13 15.45 12.90
CA SER A 239 9.84 15.82 14.29
C SER A 239 10.98 16.56 14.98
N ARG A 240 11.98 17.06 14.23
CA ARG A 240 13.11 17.80 14.82
C ARG A 240 12.52 18.96 15.63
N PRO A 241 12.78 19.03 16.94
CA PRO A 241 12.11 19.96 17.84
C PRO A 241 12.37 21.37 17.36
N VAL A 242 11.29 22.16 17.24
CA VAL A 242 11.40 23.62 17.29
C VAL A 242 12.19 23.92 18.57
N PRO A 243 13.35 24.60 18.50
CA PRO A 243 14.07 25.01 19.69
C PRO A 243 13.07 25.73 20.59
N ALA A 244 13.07 25.41 21.88
CA ALA A 244 12.27 26.12 22.85
C ALA A 244 12.62 27.62 22.76
N GLU A 245 11.78 28.39 22.05
CA GLU A 245 11.81 29.84 22.10
C GLU A 245 11.18 30.24 23.44
N ASP A 246 12.08 30.47 24.38
CA ASP A 246 12.07 31.60 25.29
C ASP A 246 10.96 31.65 26.34
N SER A 247 11.02 30.73 27.30
CA SER A 247 10.58 31.02 28.67
C SER A 247 11.79 31.40 29.53
N ALA A 248 12.49 32.46 29.18
CA ALA A 248 13.61 32.98 29.97
C ALA A 248 13.58 34.49 30.15
N THR A 249 12.46 35.08 30.62
CA THR A 249 12.51 36.35 31.38
C THR A 249 11.33 36.52 32.34
N VAL A 250 11.27 35.78 33.44
CA VAL A 250 10.72 36.31 34.72
C VAL A 250 11.50 35.74 35.89
N ASN A 251 12.69 36.29 36.17
CA ASN A 251 13.03 36.85 37.49
C ASN A 251 14.40 37.53 37.40
N PRO A 252 14.53 38.75 37.96
CA PRO A 252 15.00 38.81 39.34
C PRO A 252 14.32 39.88 40.21
N GLU A 253 14.17 39.54 41.49
CA GLU A 253 14.18 40.42 42.68
C GLU A 253 13.68 41.88 42.57
N ASN A 254 12.49 42.14 43.10
CA ASN A 254 12.21 43.10 44.18
C ASN A 254 10.76 42.97 44.70
#